data_AF-A0A517N3B8-F1
#
_entry.id   AF-A0A517N3B8-F1
#
_cell.length_a   1.000
_cell.length_b   1.000
_cell.length_c   1.000
_cell.angle_alpha   90.00
_cell.angle_beta   90.00
_cell.angle_gamma   90.00
#
_symmetry.space_group_name_H-M   'P 1'
#
loop_
_entity.id
_entity.type
_entity.pdbx_description
1 polymer ?
#
loop_
_entity_poly.entity_id
_entity_poly.type
_entity_poly.pdbx_seq_one_letter_code
_entity_poly.pdbx_strand_id
1 'polypeptide(L)'
;MKTFFDAVVSIPAPFNMVVMIVVVVFGCWMFCEFVKQLRIFACHRQELALKRELAEHGMNGSEIEQIISATSPYAMRDAEAEAEATVAVHSVQAAQA
;
A
#
# COMPACT_ATOMS: atom_id res chain seq x y z
N MET A 1 -20.08 1.65 16.39
CA MET A 1 -19.55 0.37 15.86
C MET A 1 -20.25 -0.85 16.43
N LYS A 2 -20.45 -0.98 17.75
CA LYS A 2 -21.18 -2.13 18.34
C LYS A 2 -22.56 -2.39 17.70
N THR A 3 -23.31 -1.33 17.42
CA THR A 3 -24.63 -1.39 16.78
C THR A 3 -24.68 -2.08 15.41
N PHE A 4 -23.59 -2.04 14.62
CA PHE A 4 -23.55 -2.68 13.31
C PHE A 4 -23.26 -4.19 13.43
N PHE A 5 -22.31 -4.56 14.29
CA PHE A 5 -22.01 -5.96 14.56
C PHE A 5 -23.18 -6.68 15.22
N ASP A 6 -23.88 -6.02 16.15
CA ASP A 6 -25.08 -6.57 16.79
C ASP A 6 -26.20 -6.83 15.77
N ALA A 7 -26.38 -5.93 14.79
CA ALA A 7 -27.35 -6.10 13.71
C ALA A 7 -26.99 -7.27 12.78
N VAL A 8 -25.72 -7.44 12.41
CA VAL A 8 -25.27 -8.55 11.55
C VAL A 8 -25.33 -9.89 12.29
N VAL A 9 -25.07 -9.89 13.60
CA VAL A 9 -25.16 -11.09 14.45
C VAL A 9 -26.60 -11.55 14.68
N SER A 10 -27.57 -10.63 14.61
CA SER A 10 -29.00 -10.96 14.74
C SER A 10 -29.56 -11.76 13.55
N ILE A 11 -28.83 -11.86 12.44
CA ILE A 11 -29.22 -12.66 11.27
C ILE A 11 -28.96 -14.15 11.58
N PRO A 12 -29.93 -15.05 11.34
CA PRO A 12 -29.76 -16.48 11.59
C PRO A 12 -28.60 -17.06 10.77
N ALA A 13 -27.82 -17.94 11.41
CA ALA A 13 -26.76 -18.72 10.75
C ALA A 13 -27.37 -19.56 9.61
N PRO A 14 -26.69 -19.73 8.46
CA PRO A 14 -25.25 -19.53 8.21
C PRO A 14 -24.86 -18.17 7.59
N PHE A 15 -25.83 -17.31 7.28
CA PHE A 15 -25.60 -16.12 6.45
C PHE A 15 -24.69 -15.08 7.12
N ASN A 16 -24.82 -14.91 8.44
CA ASN A 16 -23.98 -14.03 9.26
C ASN A 16 -22.47 -14.35 9.14
N MET A 17 -22.09 -15.63 9.17
CA MET A 17 -20.68 -16.06 9.05
C MET A 17 -20.07 -15.61 7.73
N VAL A 18 -20.80 -15.74 6.63
CA VAL A 18 -20.32 -15.34 5.29
C VAL A 18 -20.12 -13.83 5.22
N VAL A 19 -21.07 -13.05 5.73
CA VAL A 19 -20.98 -11.57 5.74
C VAL A 19 -19.77 -11.10 6.55
N MET A 20 -19.52 -11.70 7.71
CA MET A 20 -18.35 -11.36 8.54
C MET A 20 -17.03 -11.64 7.82
N ILE A 21 -16.90 -12.79 7.15
CA ILE A 21 -15.68 -13.14 6.41
C ILE A 21 -15.45 -12.14 5.27
N VAL A 22 -16.48 -11.79 4.50
CA VAL A 22 -16.36 -10.82 3.42
C VAL A 22 -15.93 -9.47 3.95
N VAL A 23 -16.54 -8.98 5.03
CA VAL A 23 -16.19 -7.68 5.64
C VAL A 23 -14.74 -7.68 6.13
N VAL A 24 -14.28 -8.77 6.75
CA VAL A 24 -12.90 -8.88 7.24
C VAL A 24 -11.90 -8.91 6.07
N VAL A 25 -12.16 -9.72 5.04
CA VAL A 25 -11.25 -9.83 3.88
C VAL A 25 -11.16 -8.51 3.12
N PHE A 26 -12.30 -7.88 2.81
CA PHE A 26 -12.31 -6.58 2.13
C PHE A 26 -11.72 -5.47 3.00
N GLY A 27 -12.02 -5.49 4.31
CA GLY A 27 -11.46 -4.53 5.26
C GLY A 27 -9.94 -4.62 5.37
N CYS A 28 -9.40 -5.83 5.49
CA CYS A 28 -7.95 -6.09 5.48
C CYS A 28 -7.31 -5.65 4.16
N TRP A 29 -7.93 -5.99 3.02
CA TRP A 29 -7.39 -5.60 1.72
C TRP A 29 -7.33 -4.08 1.55
N MET A 30 -8.43 -3.37 1.84
CA MET A 30 -8.43 -1.90 1.81
C MET A 30 -7.41 -1.30 2.75
N PHE A 31 -7.22 -1.88 3.95
CA PHE A 31 -6.24 -1.39 4.90
C PHE A 31 -4.80 -1.55 4.38
N CYS A 32 -4.47 -2.67 3.75
CA CYS A 32 -3.16 -2.87 3.14
C CYS A 32 -2.87 -1.84 2.05
N GLU A 33 -3.83 -1.58 1.16
CA GLU A 33 -3.70 -0.55 0.12
C GLU A 33 -3.56 0.86 0.73
N PHE A 34 -4.30 1.14 1.79
CA PHE A 34 -4.21 2.40 2.50
C PHE A 34 -2.82 2.61 3.14
N VAL A 35 -2.24 1.58 3.74
CA VAL A 35 -0.87 1.63 4.29
C VAL A 35 0.16 1.83 3.17
N LYS A 36 0.00 1.16 2.01
CA LYS A 36 0.86 1.38 0.84
C LYS A 36 0.81 2.87 0.43
N GLN A 37 -0.38 3.45 0.31
CA GLN A 37 -0.53 4.87 -0.06
C GLN A 37 0.05 5.83 0.99
N LEU A 38 -0.14 5.55 2.29
CA LEU A 38 0.45 6.34 3.37
C LEU A 38 1.98 6.35 3.31
N ARG A 39 2.59 5.19 3.01
CA ARG A 39 4.06 5.10 2.86
C ARG A 39 4.55 5.98 1.71
N ILE A 40 3.85 6.00 0.58
CA ILE A 40 4.17 6.84 -0.57
C ILE A 40 4.10 8.32 -0.17
N PHE A 41 3.02 8.70 0.51
CA PHE A 41 2.84 10.06 0.97
C PHE A 41 3.92 10.48 1.96
N ALA A 42 4.30 9.61 2.89
CA ALA A 42 5.39 9.86 3.83
C ALA A 42 6.75 10.01 3.12
N CYS A 43 7.09 9.14 2.16
CA CYS A 43 8.30 9.27 1.36
C CYS A 43 8.34 10.57 0.56
N HIS A 44 7.22 10.96 -0.08
CA HIS A 44 7.17 12.19 -0.85
C HIS A 44 7.39 13.43 0.04
N ARG A 45 6.84 13.43 1.25
CA ARG A 45 7.07 14.49 2.22
C ARG A 45 8.53 14.56 2.67
N GLN A 46 9.18 13.42 2.89
CA GLN A 46 10.61 13.36 3.23
C GLN A 46 11.48 13.86 2.09
N GLU A 47 11.17 13.50 0.84
CA GLU A 47 11.89 13.97 -0.34
C GLU A 47 11.83 15.50 -0.47
N LEU A 48 10.65 16.10 -0.23
CA LEU A 48 10.49 17.56 -0.24
C LEU A 48 11.28 18.25 0.88
N ALA A 49 11.30 17.65 2.08
CA ALA A 49 12.10 18.16 3.19
C ALA A 49 13.60 18.10 2.87
N LEU A 50 14.06 17.00 2.28
CA LEU A 50 15.45 16.81 1.87
C LEU A 50 15.85 17.77 0.75
N LYS A 51 15.01 17.98 -0.27
CA LYS A 51 15.24 19.00 -1.31
C LYS A 51 15.44 20.39 -0.72
N ARG A 52 14.63 20.74 0.28
CA ARG A 52 14.72 22.03 0.97
C ARG A 52 16.01 22.15 1.77
N GLU A 53 16.39 21.11 2.52
CA GLU A 53 17.62 21.09 3.31
C GLU A 53 18.88 21.18 2.43
N LEU A 54 18.90 20.49 1.28
CA LEU A 54 20.02 20.57 0.34
C LEU A 54 20.11 21.95 -0.34
N ALA A 55 18.96 22.56 -0.66
CA ALA A 55 18.91 23.92 -1.18
C ALA A 55 19.39 24.95 -0.14
N GLU A 56 19.04 24.78 1.14
CA GLU A 56 19.51 25.62 2.24
C GLU A 56 21.04 25.50 2.46
N HIS A 57 21.63 24.34 2.17
CA HIS A 57 23.09 24.13 2.15
C HIS A 57 23.79 24.67 0.89
N GLY A 58 23.07 25.28 -0.04
CA GLY A 58 23.63 25.91 -1.23
C GLY A 58 24.03 24.94 -2.35
N MET A 59 23.51 23.71 -2.35
CA MET A 59 23.71 22.78 -3.47
C MET A 59 22.98 23.24 -4.73
N ASN A 60 23.61 23.01 -5.87
CA ASN A 60 23.03 23.37 -7.15
C ASN A 60 21.93 22.36 -7.54
N GLY A 61 20.89 22.80 -8.24
CA GLY A 61 19.71 21.96 -8.53
C GLY A 61 20.04 20.63 -9.22
N SER A 62 21.08 20.61 -10.06
CA SER A 62 21.57 19.40 -10.75
C SER A 62 22.21 18.37 -9.81
N GLU A 63 22.86 18.82 -8.74
CA GLU A 63 23.51 17.93 -7.76
C GLU A 63 22.46 17.30 -6.84
N ILE A 64 21.43 18.08 -6.49
CA ILE A 64 20.28 17.62 -5.71
C ILE A 64 19.54 16.48 -6.43
N GLU A 65 19.30 16.61 -7.74
CA GLU A 65 18.65 15.54 -8.52
C GLU A 65 19.49 14.26 -8.63
N GLN A 66 20.82 14.37 -8.71
CA GLN A 66 21.71 13.21 -8.67
C GLN A 66 21.68 12.48 -7.31
N ILE A 67 21.70 13.23 -6.21
CA ILE A 67 21.66 12.63 -4.86
C ILE A 67 20.32 11.94 -4.62
N ILE A 68 19.22 12.56 -5.05
CA ILE A 68 17.88 12.02 -4.88
C ILE A 68 17.69 10.79 -5.75
N SER A 69 18.14 10.80 -7.01
CA SER A 69 18.06 9.62 -7.88
C SER A 69 18.92 8.45 -7.36
N ALA A 70 20.07 8.72 -6.74
CA ALA A 70 20.91 7.69 -6.13
C ALA A 70 20.36 7.14 -4.80
N THR A 71 19.63 7.96 -4.04
CA THR A 71 19.08 7.59 -2.71
C THR A 71 17.63 7.06 -2.80
N SER A 72 16.95 7.32 -3.91
CA SER A 72 15.53 7.04 -4.06
C SER A 72 15.21 5.55 -3.93
N PRO A 73 14.42 5.14 -2.92
CA PRO A 73 13.94 3.77 -2.78
C PRO A 73 12.91 3.38 -3.85
N TYR A 74 12.55 4.27 -4.79
CA TYR A 74 11.63 3.94 -5.87
C TYR A 74 12.18 2.88 -6.83
N ALA A 75 13.51 2.76 -6.98
CA ALA A 75 14.13 1.67 -7.75
C ALA A 75 13.85 0.26 -7.16
N MET A 76 13.56 0.15 -5.86
CA MET A 76 13.15 -1.12 -5.24
C MET A 76 11.65 -1.42 -5.39
N ARG A 77 10.80 -0.42 -5.61
CA ARG A 77 9.35 -0.63 -5.76
C ARG A 77 8.97 -1.24 -7.11
N ASP A 78 9.76 -1.01 -8.15
CA ASP A 78 9.56 -1.66 -9.44
C ASP A 78 9.82 -3.18 -9.32
N ALA A 79 10.77 -3.60 -8.48
CA ALA A 79 11.05 -5.02 -8.21
C ALA A 79 9.96 -5.70 -7.36
N GLU A 80 9.34 -5.00 -6.42
CA GLU A 80 8.26 -5.55 -5.57
C GLU A 80 6.91 -5.61 -6.32
N ALA A 81 6.66 -4.65 -7.22
CA ALA A 81 5.49 -4.65 -8.09
C ALA A 81 5.52 -5.77 -9.15
N GLU A 82 6.70 -6.11 -9.69
CA GLU A 82 6.88 -7.30 -10.52
C GLU A 82 6.62 -8.61 -9.74
N ALA A 83 6.98 -8.67 -8.46
CA ALA A 83 6.76 -9.84 -7.62
C ALA A 83 5.26 -10.07 -7.32
N GLU A 84 4.49 -9.02 -6.98
CA GLU A 84 3.04 -9.12 -6.79
C GLU A 84 2.31 -9.51 -8.10
N ALA A 85 2.75 -8.99 -9.26
CA ALA A 85 2.18 -9.36 -10.56
C ALA A 85 2.43 -10.84 -10.91
N THR A 86 3.60 -11.37 -10.58
CA THR A 86 3.95 -12.78 -10.86
C THR A 86 3.13 -13.76 -10.00
N VAL A 87 2.86 -13.40 -8.73
CA VAL A 87 2.02 -14.21 -7.82
C VAL A 87 0.54 -14.18 -8.24
N ALA A 88 0.05 -13.05 -8.75
CA ALA A 88 -1.31 -12.95 -9.27
C ALA A 88 -1.50 -13.80 -10.55
N VAL A 89 -0.51 -13.83 -11.46
CA VAL A 89 -0.58 -14.66 -12.67
C VAL A 89 -0.55 -16.16 -12.32
N HIS A 90 0.27 -16.57 -11.35
CA HIS A 90 0.39 -17.99 -10.95
C HIS A 90 -0.86 -18.53 -10.23
N SER A 91 -1.58 -17.69 -9.47
CA SER A 91 -2.82 -18.10 -8.78
C SER A 91 -4.02 -18.22 -9.72
N VAL A 92 -4.10 -17.41 -10.78
CA VAL A 92 -5.10 -17.55 -11.85
C VAL A 92 -4.86 -18.81 -12.67
N GLN A 93 -3.60 -19.16 -12.94
CA GLN A 93 -3.24 -20.35 -13.71
C GLN A 93 -3.48 -21.66 -12.94
N ALA A 94 -3.35 -21.64 -11.61
CA ALA A 94 -3.68 -22.77 -10.74
C ALA A 94 -5.20 -23.00 -10.56
N ALA A 95 -6.04 -21.99 -10.80
CA ALA A 95 -7.50 -22.11 -10.73
C ALA A 95 -8.15 -22.58 -12.04
N GLN A 96 -7.37 -22.71 -13.13
CA GLN A 96 -7.82 -23.16 -14.45
C GLN A 96 -7.38 -24.59 -14.82
N ALA A 97 -6.68 -25.29 -13.90
CA ALA A 97 -6.26 -26.69 -14.04
C ALA A 97 -7.11 -27.60 -13.14
#